data_AF-A0A356QTI4-F1
#
_entry.id   AF-A0A356QTI4-F1
#
_cell.length_a   1.000
_cell.length_b   1.000
_cell.length_c   1.000
_cell.angle_alpha   90.00
_cell.angle_beta   90.00
_cell.angle_gamma   90.00
#
_symmetry.space_group_name_H-M   'P 1'
#
loop_
_entity.id
_entity.type
_entity.pdbx_description
1 polymer ?
#
loop_
_entity_poly.entity_id
_entity_poly.type
_entity_poly.pdbx_seq_one_letter_code
_entity_poly.pdbx_strand_id
1 'polypeptide(L)'
;MSKLLLRSPLLWGTGLAFCFFSLIQRGIIRDEYVVRYLAGHWVEYIEVGLFCVGLSSLAMKLLSTLRQKKNLADCSLPVALSGGQHPSEAQGLERHLLENVNDEQSYLAKRLRDGLDFVTRTGKADDLEDHLKYLADVDGARAHASYGLVRFIVWAIPIMGFLGTVIGITVAIATLSPTELENISGVVAGLGTAFDTTATALALSMVLMFSQFVVERMEQSFLDQVDEQAWDSLAGRFQTDGITDGSALAVARLGDAVGRSSAQLIEAQTQSWHELQNVALKSLENVFDGLGDRLRGTLSDSLGDTLDTWRESLVEAHRELANERDGRWERAGQTMADAAVAFDKQQAAVADQAVALEKVISMLHEIVAMEQKLESNLNAVTASGRFEEAIISLSAATQLLAARSPGVSGGKPGVLAENSSHVEKVA
;
A
#
# COMPACT_ATOMS: atom_id res chain seq x y z
N MET A 1 -37.13 5.05 33.03
CA MET A 1 -36.46 5.20 31.72
C MET A 1 -35.01 5.73 31.80
N SER A 2 -34.49 6.16 32.98
CA SER A 2 -33.19 6.84 33.08
C SER A 2 -31.98 5.98 33.49
N LYS A 3 -32.14 4.89 34.26
CA LYS A 3 -30.98 4.12 34.79
C LYS A 3 -30.24 3.25 33.76
N LEU A 4 -30.96 2.74 32.74
CA LEU A 4 -30.37 1.93 31.65
C LEU A 4 -29.58 2.80 30.66
N LEU A 5 -30.07 4.01 30.35
CA LEU A 5 -29.36 4.96 29.47
C LEU A 5 -28.09 5.51 30.14
N LEU A 6 -28.15 5.87 31.43
CA LEU A 6 -26.96 6.31 32.17
C LEU A 6 -25.89 5.22 32.33
N ARG A 7 -26.25 3.95 32.20
CA ARG A 7 -25.34 2.80 32.31
C ARG A 7 -24.81 2.29 30.98
N SER A 8 -25.22 2.87 29.85
CA SER A 8 -24.75 2.43 28.54
C SER A 8 -23.36 3.02 28.25
N PRO A 9 -22.30 2.20 28.15
CA PRO A 9 -20.97 2.67 27.78
C PRO A 9 -20.93 3.23 26.36
N LEU A 10 -21.86 2.80 25.49
CA LEU A 10 -21.97 3.30 24.12
C LEU A 10 -22.37 4.78 24.10
N LEU A 11 -23.30 5.20 24.96
CA LEU A 11 -23.77 6.59 25.02
C LEU A 11 -22.70 7.53 25.58
N TRP A 12 -22.02 7.13 26.65
CA TRP A 12 -20.91 7.89 27.20
C TRP A 12 -19.72 7.97 26.25
N GLY A 13 -19.39 6.85 25.60
CA GLY A 13 -18.32 6.79 24.60
C GLY A 13 -18.57 7.68 23.39
N THR A 14 -19.76 7.57 22.80
CA THR A 14 -20.16 8.43 21.67
C THR A 14 -20.27 9.90 22.05
N GLY A 15 -20.77 10.21 23.25
CA GLY A 15 -20.78 11.56 23.80
C GLY A 15 -19.38 12.13 24.00
N LEU A 16 -18.43 11.31 24.49
CA LEU A 16 -17.04 11.71 24.68
C LEU A 16 -16.34 11.97 23.33
N ALA A 17 -16.55 11.09 22.35
CA ALA A 17 -16.07 11.28 20.98
C ALA A 17 -16.66 12.55 20.34
N PHE A 18 -17.97 12.77 20.47
CA PHE A 18 -18.63 13.97 19.96
C PHE A 18 -18.08 15.25 20.60
N CYS A 19 -17.87 15.24 21.92
CA CYS A 19 -17.26 16.35 22.63
C CYS A 19 -15.84 16.63 22.10
N PHE A 20 -15.02 15.59 21.96
CA PHE A 20 -13.66 15.68 21.44
C PHE A 20 -13.63 16.30 20.03
N PHE A 21 -14.44 15.79 19.09
CA PHE A 21 -14.50 16.34 17.73
C PHE A 21 -15.10 17.76 17.69
N SER A 22 -16.05 18.08 18.56
CA SER A 22 -16.60 19.44 18.66
C SER A 22 -15.55 20.45 19.13
N LEU A 23 -14.63 20.05 20.02
CA LEU A 23 -13.51 20.90 20.45
C LEU A 23 -12.51 21.15 19.34
N ILE A 24 -12.26 20.15 18.48
CA ILE A 24 -11.43 20.30 17.27
C ILE A 24 -12.11 21.27 16.29
N GLN A 25 -13.39 21.06 15.97
CA GLN A 25 -14.12 21.92 15.02
C GLN A 25 -14.28 23.37 15.51
N ARG A 26 -14.41 23.60 16.83
CA ARG A 26 -14.43 24.95 17.42
C ARG A 26 -13.05 25.61 17.48
N GLY A 27 -11.99 24.90 17.07
CA GLY A 27 -10.62 25.42 17.03
C GLY A 27 -10.04 25.70 18.40
N ILE A 28 -10.49 24.98 19.44
CA ILE A 28 -9.91 25.03 20.80
C ILE A 28 -8.65 24.17 20.85
N ILE A 29 -8.71 22.99 20.23
CA ILE A 29 -7.55 22.13 20.00
C ILE A 29 -7.02 22.47 18.60
N ARG A 30 -5.88 23.16 18.53
CA ARG A 30 -5.25 23.64 17.28
C ARG A 30 -3.94 22.94 16.94
N ASP A 31 -3.54 21.97 17.75
CA ASP A 31 -2.30 21.25 17.51
C ASP A 31 -2.41 20.47 16.19
N GLU A 32 -1.54 20.80 15.24
CA GLU A 32 -1.52 20.24 13.90
C GLU A 32 -1.32 18.72 13.92
N TYR A 33 -0.53 18.20 14.86
CA TYR A 33 -0.33 16.76 15.01
C TYR A 33 -1.59 16.05 15.50
N VAL A 34 -2.30 16.65 16.46
CA VAL A 34 -3.53 16.06 17.03
C VAL A 34 -4.62 16.00 15.96
N VAL A 35 -4.79 17.08 15.20
CA VAL A 35 -5.78 17.11 14.11
C VAL A 35 -5.39 16.14 12.99
N ARG A 36 -4.11 16.06 12.64
CA ARG A 36 -3.61 15.15 11.60
C ARG A 36 -3.81 13.68 11.94
N TYR A 37 -3.48 13.25 13.16
CA TYR A 37 -3.51 11.84 13.55
C TYR A 37 -4.88 11.34 14.03
N LEU A 38 -5.75 12.22 14.55
CA LEU A 38 -7.01 11.83 15.17
C LEU A 38 -8.26 12.31 14.41
N ALA A 39 -8.10 13.17 13.40
CA ALA A 39 -9.21 13.80 12.69
C ALA A 39 -8.90 14.13 11.21
N GLY A 40 -7.79 13.62 10.67
CA GLY A 40 -7.32 13.87 9.30
C GLY A 40 -8.06 13.02 8.27
N HIS A 41 -8.39 11.77 8.61
CA HIS A 41 -9.10 10.83 7.72
C HIS A 41 -10.34 10.24 8.40
N TRP A 42 -11.40 9.94 7.62
CA TRP A 42 -12.67 9.41 8.17
C TRP A 42 -12.50 8.11 8.98
N VAL A 43 -11.47 7.31 8.66
CA VAL A 43 -11.09 6.09 9.41
C VAL A 43 -10.67 6.44 10.84
N GLU A 44 -9.89 7.50 11.03
CA GLU A 44 -9.43 7.95 12.36
C GLU A 44 -10.62 8.39 13.23
N TYR A 45 -11.66 8.99 12.63
CA TYR A 45 -12.89 9.31 13.38
C TYR A 45 -13.55 8.08 13.98
N ILE A 46 -13.55 6.97 13.23
CA ILE A 46 -14.11 5.69 13.69
C ILE A 46 -13.20 5.09 14.75
N GLU A 47 -11.89 5.09 14.54
CA GLU A 47 -10.92 4.57 15.52
C GLU A 47 -11.00 5.30 16.86
N VAL A 48 -11.02 6.63 16.84
CA VAL A 48 -11.19 7.47 18.04
C VAL A 48 -12.57 7.24 18.66
N GLY A 49 -13.62 7.12 17.85
CA GLY A 49 -14.96 6.80 18.35
C GLY A 49 -15.02 5.47 19.10
N LEU A 50 -14.45 4.42 18.50
CA LEU A 50 -14.31 3.10 19.13
C LEU A 50 -13.45 3.17 20.38
N PHE A 51 -12.34 3.91 20.34
CA PHE A 51 -11.46 4.15 21.48
C PHE A 51 -12.21 4.78 22.65
N CYS A 52 -12.98 5.84 22.41
CA CYS A 52 -13.77 6.52 23.43
C CYS A 52 -14.83 5.60 24.05
N VAL A 53 -15.47 4.73 23.25
CA VAL A 53 -16.41 3.72 23.75
C VAL A 53 -15.71 2.66 24.60
N GLY A 54 -14.56 2.14 24.15
CA GLY A 54 -13.76 1.18 24.91
C GLY A 54 -13.31 1.77 26.26
N LEU A 55 -12.79 3.00 26.24
CA LEU A 55 -12.32 3.72 27.42
C LEU A 55 -13.47 4.00 28.39
N SER A 56 -14.64 4.41 27.88
CA SER A 56 -15.82 4.64 28.72
C SER A 56 -16.31 3.35 29.37
N SER A 57 -16.32 2.24 28.64
CA SER A 57 -16.67 0.93 29.20
C SER A 57 -15.73 0.52 30.33
N LEU A 58 -14.42 0.69 30.13
CA LEU A 58 -13.40 0.41 31.14
C LEU A 58 -13.51 1.34 32.35
N ALA A 59 -13.74 2.63 32.14
CA ALA A 59 -13.92 3.59 33.21
C ALA A 59 -15.15 3.24 34.06
N MET A 60 -16.29 2.94 33.43
CA MET A 60 -17.50 2.54 34.16
C MET A 60 -17.28 1.27 34.97
N LYS A 61 -16.57 0.29 34.41
CA LYS A 61 -16.15 -0.92 35.12
C LYS A 61 -15.30 -0.58 36.33
N LEU A 62 -14.24 0.20 36.15
CA LEU A 62 -13.35 0.64 37.22
C LEU A 62 -14.11 1.36 38.35
N LEU A 63 -14.99 2.32 38.02
CA LEU A 63 -15.81 3.01 39.01
C LEU A 63 -16.74 2.06 39.75
N SER A 64 -17.33 1.08 39.05
CA SER A 64 -18.22 0.09 39.67
C SER A 64 -17.48 -0.80 40.67
N THR A 65 -16.30 -1.30 40.30
CA THR A 65 -15.43 -2.12 41.17
C THR A 65 -14.96 -1.31 42.37
N LEU A 66 -14.53 -0.07 42.18
CA LEU A 66 -14.09 0.80 43.28
C LEU A 66 -15.24 1.13 44.24
N ARG A 67 -16.46 1.34 43.72
CA ARG A 67 -17.65 1.59 44.55
C ARG A 67 -18.02 0.35 45.38
N GLN A 68 -18.00 -0.82 44.76
CA GLN A 68 -18.29 -2.08 45.45
C GLN A 68 -17.22 -2.41 46.50
N LYS A 69 -15.94 -2.19 46.17
CA LYS A 69 -14.83 -2.36 47.13
C LYS A 69 -14.97 -1.46 48.36
N LYS A 70 -15.43 -0.21 48.19
CA LYS A 70 -15.68 0.70 49.33
C LYS A 70 -16.83 0.22 50.22
N ASN A 71 -17.89 -0.31 49.61
CA ASN A 71 -19.07 -0.80 50.33
C ASN A 71 -18.90 -2.23 50.88
N LEU A 72 -17.75 -2.85 50.65
CA LEU A 72 -17.46 -4.23 51.07
C LEU A 72 -17.46 -4.37 52.60
N ALA A 73 -16.97 -3.33 53.30
CA ALA A 73 -16.96 -3.29 54.77
C ALA A 73 -18.36 -3.19 55.39
N ASP A 74 -19.33 -2.63 54.66
CA ASP A 74 -20.71 -2.45 55.15
C ASP A 74 -21.56 -3.73 54.99
N CYS A 75 -21.08 -4.70 54.20
CA CYS A 75 -21.76 -5.97 53.93
C CYS A 75 -21.20 -7.11 54.79
N SER A 76 -21.30 -7.00 56.13
CA SER A 76 -20.88 -8.06 57.05
C SER A 76 -22.09 -8.76 57.68
N LEU A 77 -22.08 -10.10 57.71
CA LEU A 77 -23.03 -10.86 58.52
C LEU A 77 -22.68 -10.70 60.03
N PRO A 78 -23.66 -10.86 60.94
CA PRO A 78 -23.40 -10.91 62.37
C PRO A 78 -22.35 -11.98 62.71
N VAL A 79 -21.53 -11.73 63.73
CA VAL A 79 -20.46 -12.65 64.19
C VAL A 79 -21.04 -14.06 64.43
N ALA A 80 -20.37 -15.09 63.93
CA ALA A 80 -20.78 -16.48 64.14
C ALA A 80 -20.75 -16.82 65.64
N LEU A 81 -21.83 -17.41 66.15
CA LEU A 81 -21.92 -17.85 67.55
C LEU A 81 -20.97 -19.03 67.79
N SER A 82 -20.22 -18.99 68.89
CA SER A 82 -19.30 -20.06 69.29
C SER A 82 -20.09 -21.35 69.56
N GLY A 83 -20.01 -22.32 68.64
CA GLY A 83 -20.76 -23.58 68.71
C GLY A 83 -21.43 -24.01 67.39
N GLY A 84 -21.40 -23.16 66.36
CA GLY A 84 -22.05 -23.42 65.08
C GLY A 84 -23.56 -23.22 65.14
N GLN A 85 -24.15 -22.65 64.08
CA GLN A 85 -25.59 -22.42 63.99
C GLN A 85 -26.29 -23.63 63.37
N HIS A 86 -27.51 -23.92 63.79
CA HIS A 86 -28.31 -24.95 63.11
C HIS A 86 -28.69 -24.46 61.70
N PRO A 87 -28.72 -25.32 60.66
CA PRO A 87 -29.08 -24.92 59.29
C PRO A 87 -30.42 -24.17 59.15
N SER A 88 -31.35 -24.35 60.10
CA SER A 88 -32.62 -23.61 60.14
C SER A 88 -32.47 -22.10 60.43
N GLU A 89 -31.35 -21.67 61.01
CA GLU A 89 -31.06 -20.25 61.25
C GLU A 89 -30.59 -19.51 59.98
N ALA A 90 -30.24 -20.23 58.92
CA ALA A 90 -29.82 -19.65 57.63
C ALA A 90 -30.88 -18.70 57.04
N GLN A 91 -32.17 -19.05 57.18
CA GLN A 91 -33.28 -18.22 56.70
C GLN A 91 -33.39 -16.89 57.47
N GLY A 92 -32.99 -16.86 58.74
CA GLY A 92 -32.92 -15.63 59.54
C GLY A 92 -31.80 -14.71 59.07
N LEU A 93 -30.64 -15.28 58.73
CA LEU A 93 -29.52 -14.52 58.17
C LEU A 93 -29.83 -13.96 56.77
N GLU A 94 -30.52 -14.74 55.93
CA GLU A 94 -30.91 -14.29 54.60
C GLU A 94 -31.82 -13.05 54.67
N ARG A 95 -32.82 -13.06 55.57
CA ARG A 95 -33.67 -11.88 55.81
C ARG A 95 -32.88 -10.68 56.32
N HIS A 96 -31.95 -10.91 57.24
CA HIS A 96 -31.08 -9.84 57.75
C HIS A 96 -30.24 -9.22 56.63
N LEU A 97 -29.76 -10.03 55.68
CA LEU A 97 -29.01 -9.55 54.52
C LEU A 97 -29.90 -8.73 53.57
N LEU A 98 -31.14 -9.17 53.34
CA LEU A 98 -32.13 -8.45 52.52
C LEU A 98 -32.53 -7.10 53.11
N GLU A 99 -32.64 -6.99 54.43
CA GLU A 99 -33.05 -5.75 55.12
C GLU A 99 -31.91 -4.73 55.21
N ASN A 100 -30.66 -5.18 55.34
CA ASN A 100 -29.51 -4.29 55.54
C ASN A 100 -28.74 -3.96 54.27
N VAL A 101 -28.84 -4.79 53.22
CA VAL A 101 -28.12 -4.57 51.96
C VAL A 101 -29.05 -4.05 50.87
N ASN A 102 -29.00 -2.74 50.63
CA ASN A 102 -29.77 -2.08 49.57
C ASN A 102 -29.17 -2.21 48.15
N ASP A 103 -27.94 -2.74 48.01
CA ASP A 103 -27.28 -2.91 46.70
C ASP A 103 -27.35 -4.39 46.25
N GLU A 104 -28.43 -4.75 45.55
CA GLU A 104 -28.61 -6.07 44.91
C GLU A 104 -27.49 -6.45 43.93
N GLN A 105 -26.64 -5.49 43.53
CA GLN A 105 -25.54 -5.69 42.59
C GLN A 105 -24.18 -5.93 43.25
N SER A 106 -24.13 -5.98 44.58
CA SER A 106 -22.90 -6.32 45.30
C SER A 106 -22.58 -7.82 45.14
N TYR A 107 -21.38 -8.14 44.67
CA TYR A 107 -20.93 -9.53 44.50
C TYR A 107 -20.98 -10.30 45.82
N LEU A 108 -20.52 -9.70 46.92
CA LEU A 108 -20.53 -10.34 48.24
C LEU A 108 -21.96 -10.64 48.71
N ALA A 109 -22.87 -9.67 48.62
CA ALA A 109 -24.25 -9.86 49.07
C ALA A 109 -24.97 -10.95 48.26
N LYS A 110 -24.72 -11.00 46.95
CA LYS A 110 -25.25 -12.05 46.10
C LYS A 110 -24.68 -13.42 46.46
N ARG A 111 -23.35 -13.53 46.64
CA ARG A 111 -22.68 -14.78 47.01
C ARG A 111 -23.15 -15.31 48.37
N LEU A 112 -23.26 -14.43 49.37
CA LEU A 112 -23.77 -14.79 50.69
C LEU A 112 -25.23 -15.25 50.62
N ARG A 113 -26.08 -14.57 49.85
CA ARG A 113 -27.47 -14.98 49.65
C ARG A 113 -27.58 -16.34 48.98
N ASP A 114 -26.88 -16.55 47.86
CA ASP A 114 -26.91 -17.79 47.11
C ASP A 114 -26.38 -18.97 47.96
N GLY A 115 -25.34 -18.73 48.79
CA GLY A 115 -24.84 -19.71 49.76
C GLY A 115 -25.84 -20.03 50.89
N LEU A 116 -26.52 -19.03 51.45
CA LEU A 116 -27.55 -19.23 52.48
C LEU A 116 -28.81 -19.92 51.94
N ASP A 117 -29.21 -19.61 50.70
CA ASP A 117 -30.32 -20.28 50.00
C ASP A 117 -29.99 -21.76 49.74
N PHE A 118 -28.73 -22.09 49.41
CA PHE A 118 -28.28 -23.49 49.30
C PHE A 118 -28.45 -24.26 50.61
N VAL A 119 -27.99 -23.71 51.74
CA VAL A 119 -28.16 -24.35 53.06
C VAL A 119 -29.64 -24.49 53.42
N THR A 120 -30.45 -23.47 53.13
CA THR A 120 -31.90 -23.48 53.40
C THR A 120 -32.63 -24.55 52.59
N ARG A 121 -32.24 -24.76 51.33
CA ARG A 121 -32.86 -25.78 50.44
C ARG A 121 -32.40 -27.20 50.75
N THR A 122 -31.11 -27.37 51.02
CA THR A 122 -30.52 -28.70 51.28
C THR A 122 -30.78 -29.16 52.70
N GLY A 123 -30.96 -28.22 53.64
CA GLY A 123 -31.14 -28.49 55.07
C GLY A 123 -29.87 -29.00 55.76
N LYS A 124 -28.73 -28.98 55.07
CA LYS A 124 -27.41 -29.41 55.52
C LYS A 124 -26.33 -28.47 54.97
N ALA A 125 -25.17 -28.44 55.61
CA ALA A 125 -24.05 -27.58 55.23
C ALA A 125 -22.82 -28.34 54.69
N ASP A 126 -22.91 -29.66 54.53
CA ASP A 126 -21.76 -30.52 54.19
C ASP A 126 -21.07 -30.13 52.87
N ASP A 127 -21.85 -29.70 51.87
CA ASP A 127 -21.34 -29.31 50.54
C ASP A 127 -21.27 -27.76 50.36
N LEU A 128 -21.40 -26.98 51.44
CA LEU A 128 -21.46 -25.52 51.34
C LEU A 128 -20.16 -24.93 50.80
N GLU A 129 -19.01 -25.44 51.24
CA GLU A 129 -17.69 -24.98 50.82
C GLU A 129 -17.46 -25.18 49.31
N ASP A 130 -17.81 -26.37 48.80
CA ASP A 130 -17.76 -26.67 47.37
C ASP A 130 -18.74 -25.79 46.57
N HIS A 131 -19.91 -25.51 47.13
CA HIS A 131 -20.88 -24.61 46.50
C HIS A 131 -20.37 -23.16 46.44
N LEU A 132 -19.71 -22.66 47.50
CA LEU A 132 -19.10 -21.33 47.51
C LEU A 132 -18.00 -21.19 46.45
N LYS A 133 -17.16 -22.22 46.31
CA LYS A 133 -16.14 -22.28 45.25
C LYS A 133 -16.77 -22.26 43.85
N TYR A 134 -17.84 -23.03 43.64
CA TYR A 134 -18.60 -22.98 42.39
C TYR A 134 -19.15 -21.57 42.10
N LEU A 135 -19.71 -20.89 43.09
CA LEU A 135 -20.20 -19.51 42.94
C LEU A 135 -19.06 -18.53 42.61
N ALA A 136 -17.87 -18.72 43.17
CA ALA A 136 -16.69 -17.94 42.86
C ALA A 136 -16.28 -18.06 41.38
N ASP A 137 -16.23 -19.29 40.88
CA ASP A 137 -15.93 -19.57 39.46
C ASP A 137 -16.98 -18.95 38.53
N VAL A 138 -18.27 -19.03 38.90
CA VAL A 138 -19.36 -18.42 38.13
C VAL A 138 -19.23 -16.89 38.07
N ASP A 139 -18.87 -16.24 39.17
CA ASP A 139 -18.66 -14.80 39.18
C ASP A 139 -17.45 -14.37 38.37
N GLY A 140 -16.35 -15.13 38.42
CA GLY A 140 -15.19 -14.95 37.56
C GLY A 140 -15.53 -15.06 36.07
N ALA A 141 -16.30 -16.09 35.69
CA ALA A 141 -16.77 -16.26 34.31
C ALA A 141 -17.68 -15.10 33.85
N ARG A 142 -18.57 -14.62 34.72
CA ARG A 142 -19.42 -13.44 34.45
C ARG A 142 -18.61 -12.16 34.28
N ALA A 143 -17.59 -11.94 35.13
CA ALA A 143 -16.69 -10.80 35.01
C ALA A 143 -15.96 -10.84 33.67
N HIS A 144 -15.36 -11.97 33.31
CA HIS A 144 -14.70 -12.14 32.02
C HIS A 144 -15.64 -11.93 30.82
N ALA A 145 -16.87 -12.46 30.87
CA ALA A 145 -17.86 -12.27 29.81
C ALA A 145 -18.23 -10.79 29.61
N SER A 146 -18.24 -10.00 30.68
CA SER A 146 -18.62 -8.58 30.63
C SER A 146 -17.61 -7.68 29.88
N TYR A 147 -16.36 -8.13 29.69
CA TYR A 147 -15.37 -7.44 28.85
C TYR A 147 -15.52 -7.70 27.35
N GLY A 148 -16.53 -8.49 26.94
CA GLY A 148 -16.74 -8.87 25.53
C GLY A 148 -16.77 -7.68 24.57
N LEU A 149 -17.42 -6.58 24.93
CA LEU A 149 -17.46 -5.35 24.12
C LEU A 149 -16.08 -4.69 23.97
N VAL A 150 -15.33 -4.57 25.07
CA VAL A 150 -13.99 -3.95 25.05
C VAL A 150 -13.04 -4.80 24.23
N ARG A 151 -13.05 -6.12 24.40
CA ARG A 151 -12.24 -7.04 23.61
C ARG A 151 -12.56 -6.98 22.12
N PHE A 152 -13.86 -6.87 21.77
CA PHE A 152 -14.26 -6.65 20.39
C PHE A 152 -13.70 -5.34 19.82
N ILE A 153 -13.77 -4.24 20.58
CA ILE A 153 -13.22 -2.94 20.18
C ILE A 153 -11.71 -2.98 19.99
N VAL A 154 -10.98 -3.57 20.95
CA VAL A 154 -9.53 -3.75 20.90
C VAL A 154 -9.10 -4.51 19.64
N TRP A 155 -9.90 -5.51 19.23
CA TRP A 155 -9.70 -6.27 18.00
C TRP A 155 -10.09 -5.48 16.73
N ALA A 156 -11.14 -4.68 16.79
CA ALA A 156 -11.65 -3.93 15.64
C ALA A 156 -10.77 -2.75 15.23
N ILE A 157 -10.15 -2.04 16.19
CA ILE A 157 -9.34 -0.84 15.91
C ILE A 157 -8.16 -1.15 14.95
N PRO A 158 -7.31 -2.18 15.16
CA PRO A 158 -6.24 -2.51 14.21
C PRO A 158 -6.74 -2.87 12.81
N ILE A 159 -7.90 -3.50 12.69
CA ILE A 159 -8.51 -3.85 11.40
C ILE A 159 -8.94 -2.58 10.67
N MET A 160 -9.50 -1.61 11.38
CA MET A 160 -9.80 -0.28 10.83
C MET A 160 -8.53 0.45 10.38
N GLY A 161 -7.45 0.38 11.17
CA GLY A 161 -6.15 0.94 10.80
C GLY A 161 -5.59 0.36 9.52
N PHE A 162 -5.63 -0.97 9.38
CA PHE A 162 -5.25 -1.67 8.14
C PHE A 162 -6.11 -1.25 6.95
N LEU A 163 -7.43 -1.12 7.14
CA LEU A 163 -8.33 -0.60 6.11
C LEU A 163 -7.93 0.82 5.67
N GLY A 164 -7.54 1.67 6.63
CA GLY A 164 -6.99 2.99 6.35
C GLY A 164 -5.72 2.92 5.49
N THR A 165 -4.81 1.97 5.77
CA THR A 165 -3.61 1.73 4.95
C THR A 165 -3.98 1.37 3.52
N VAL A 166 -4.90 0.41 3.34
CA VAL A 166 -5.33 -0.07 2.02
C VAL A 166 -5.93 1.08 1.20
N ILE A 167 -6.75 1.92 1.83
CA ILE A 167 -7.34 3.09 1.18
C ILE A 167 -6.26 4.10 0.81
N GLY A 168 -5.38 4.46 1.74
CA GLY A 168 -4.33 5.47 1.50
C GLY A 168 -3.36 5.07 0.39
N ILE A 169 -2.95 3.78 0.37
CA ILE A 169 -2.10 3.24 -0.72
C ILE A 169 -2.87 3.22 -2.05
N THR A 170 -4.14 2.83 -2.05
CA THR A 170 -4.96 2.80 -3.27
C THR A 170 -5.10 4.20 -3.87
N VAL A 171 -5.32 5.22 -3.04
CA VAL A 171 -5.36 6.63 -3.47
C VAL A 171 -3.99 7.08 -3.99
N ALA A 172 -2.90 6.72 -3.31
CA ALA A 172 -1.55 7.05 -3.76
C ALA A 172 -1.25 6.47 -5.14
N ILE A 173 -1.63 5.20 -5.39
CA ILE A 173 -1.45 4.54 -6.69
C ILE A 173 -2.36 5.14 -7.76
N ALA A 174 -3.62 5.45 -7.44
CA ALA A 174 -4.55 6.05 -8.41
C ALA A 174 -4.11 7.44 -8.88
N THR A 175 -3.30 8.14 -8.08
CA THR A 175 -2.75 9.47 -8.41
C THR A 175 -1.51 9.40 -9.31
N LEU A 176 -0.93 8.21 -9.50
CA LEU A 176 0.17 7.98 -10.45
C LEU A 176 -0.36 7.89 -11.89
N SER A 177 -0.65 9.03 -12.52
CA SER A 177 -0.87 9.05 -13.96
C SER A 177 0.47 8.90 -14.71
N PRO A 178 0.59 7.99 -15.71
CA PRO A 178 1.84 7.75 -16.46
C PRO A 178 2.41 8.99 -17.16
N THR A 179 1.60 10.02 -17.36
CA THR A 179 1.93 11.25 -18.07
C THR A 179 2.39 12.40 -17.18
N GLU A 180 2.24 12.30 -15.85
CA GLU A 180 2.58 13.38 -14.90
C GLU A 180 3.47 12.85 -13.77
N LEU A 181 4.76 12.62 -14.08
CA LEU A 181 5.79 12.36 -13.07
C LEU A 181 5.97 13.51 -12.05
N GLU A 182 5.31 14.64 -12.23
CA GLU A 182 5.33 15.79 -11.32
C GLU A 182 4.39 15.64 -10.10
N ASN A 183 3.46 14.69 -10.10
CA ASN A 183 2.46 14.52 -9.02
C ASN A 183 2.96 13.75 -7.78
N ILE A 184 4.26 13.84 -7.46
CA ILE A 184 4.89 13.19 -6.30
C ILE A 184 4.19 13.59 -4.99
N SER A 185 3.74 14.84 -4.88
CA SER A 185 3.04 15.36 -3.69
C SER A 185 1.75 14.60 -3.38
N GLY A 186 0.98 14.17 -4.39
CA GLY A 186 -0.24 13.40 -4.20
C GLY A 186 0.03 11.98 -3.69
N VAL A 187 1.08 11.35 -4.20
CA VAL A 187 1.55 10.04 -3.75
C VAL A 187 2.03 10.09 -2.30
N VAL A 188 2.82 11.10 -1.94
CA VAL A 188 3.31 11.32 -0.57
C VAL A 188 2.16 11.56 0.40
N ALA A 189 1.14 12.31 0.00
CA ALA A 189 -0.05 12.55 0.83
C ALA A 189 -0.87 11.27 1.06
N GLY A 190 -1.12 10.47 0.02
CA GLY A 190 -1.83 9.19 0.14
C GLY A 190 -1.08 8.17 1.01
N LEU A 191 0.24 8.08 0.83
CA LEU A 191 1.11 7.23 1.65
C LEU A 191 1.19 7.72 3.10
N GLY A 192 1.26 9.03 3.31
CA GLY A 192 1.22 9.65 4.64
C GLY A 192 -0.07 9.27 5.38
N THR A 193 -1.22 9.39 4.72
CA THR A 193 -2.52 8.98 5.28
C THR A 193 -2.52 7.50 5.65
N ALA A 194 -2.00 6.62 4.77
CA ALA A 194 -1.94 5.18 5.02
C ALA A 194 -1.14 4.83 6.28
N PHE A 195 0.01 5.50 6.48
CA PHE A 195 0.84 5.29 7.66
C PHE A 195 0.23 5.90 8.93
N ASP A 196 -0.35 7.09 8.82
CA ASP A 196 -0.92 7.80 9.96
C ASP A 196 -2.11 7.02 10.56
N THR A 197 -3.05 6.51 9.74
CA THR A 197 -4.18 5.71 10.24
C THR A 197 -3.70 4.43 10.95
N THR A 198 -2.67 3.79 10.41
CA THR A 198 -2.14 2.55 11.01
C THR A 198 -1.46 2.83 12.34
N ALA A 199 -0.64 3.88 12.40
CA ALA A 199 0.07 4.29 13.60
C ALA A 199 -0.91 4.67 14.72
N THR A 200 -1.94 5.45 14.39
CA THR A 200 -3.01 5.83 15.32
C THR A 200 -3.76 4.61 15.83
N ALA A 201 -4.21 3.70 14.96
CA ALA A 201 -4.92 2.50 15.36
C ALA A 201 -4.13 1.65 16.37
N LEU A 202 -2.85 1.42 16.09
CA LEU A 202 -1.98 0.64 16.97
C LEU A 202 -1.76 1.35 18.31
N ALA A 203 -1.52 2.66 18.30
CA ALA A 203 -1.35 3.44 19.52
C ALA A 203 -2.60 3.41 20.41
N LEU A 204 -3.78 3.67 19.83
CA LEU A 204 -5.07 3.65 20.55
C LEU A 204 -5.38 2.25 21.09
N SER A 205 -5.16 1.20 20.28
CA SER A 205 -5.36 -0.18 20.71
C SER A 205 -4.42 -0.57 21.85
N MET A 206 -3.15 -0.16 21.80
CA MET A 206 -2.19 -0.42 22.88
C MET A 206 -2.62 0.22 24.21
N VAL A 207 -3.08 1.47 24.17
CA VAL A 207 -3.58 2.17 25.37
C VAL A 207 -4.82 1.47 25.94
N LEU A 208 -5.75 1.02 25.08
CA LEU A 208 -6.93 0.28 25.53
C LEU A 208 -6.58 -1.09 26.11
N MET A 209 -5.68 -1.84 25.46
CA MET A 209 -5.23 -3.15 25.97
C MET A 209 -4.59 -3.01 27.35
N PHE A 210 -3.72 -2.01 27.54
CA PHE A 210 -3.11 -1.75 28.83
C PHE A 210 -4.15 -1.35 29.88
N SER A 211 -5.08 -0.47 29.53
CA SER A 211 -6.16 -0.05 30.42
C SER A 211 -7.06 -1.23 30.81
N GLN A 212 -7.39 -2.09 29.84
CA GLN A 212 -8.16 -3.32 30.07
C GLN A 212 -7.44 -4.23 31.05
N PHE A 213 -6.16 -4.50 30.81
CA PHE A 213 -5.34 -5.33 31.69
C PHE A 213 -5.35 -4.82 33.15
N VAL A 214 -5.18 -3.50 33.35
CA VAL A 214 -5.20 -2.90 34.69
C VAL A 214 -6.57 -3.08 35.36
N VAL A 215 -7.67 -2.81 34.65
CA VAL A 215 -9.02 -2.93 35.22
C VAL A 215 -9.38 -4.39 35.52
N GLU A 216 -9.06 -5.32 34.61
CA GLU A 216 -9.25 -6.77 34.84
C GLU A 216 -8.46 -7.25 36.06
N ARG A 217 -7.21 -6.81 36.20
CA ARG A 217 -6.38 -7.16 37.37
C ARG A 217 -6.96 -6.64 38.68
N MET A 218 -7.51 -5.42 38.67
CA MET A 218 -8.17 -4.82 39.84
C MET A 218 -9.49 -5.52 40.18
N GLU A 219 -10.30 -5.88 39.17
CA GLU A 219 -11.56 -6.59 39.38
C GLU A 219 -11.31 -8.01 39.89
N GLN A 220 -10.31 -8.74 39.34
CA GLN A 220 -9.91 -10.05 39.85
C GLN A 220 -9.50 -9.98 41.32
N SER A 221 -8.60 -9.05 41.68
CA SER A 221 -8.18 -8.87 43.07
C SER A 221 -9.34 -8.53 44.01
N PHE A 222 -10.35 -7.82 43.52
CA PHE A 222 -11.58 -7.56 44.27
C PHE A 222 -12.45 -8.83 44.43
N LEU A 223 -12.60 -9.64 43.37
CA LEU A 223 -13.33 -10.91 43.45
C LEU A 223 -12.67 -11.90 44.41
N ASP A 224 -11.33 -11.92 44.47
CA ASP A 224 -10.59 -12.75 45.42
C ASP A 224 -10.87 -12.31 46.88
N GLN A 225 -10.94 -10.99 47.15
CA GLN A 225 -11.33 -10.46 48.47
C GLN A 225 -12.79 -10.80 48.83
N VAL A 226 -13.69 -10.76 47.85
CA VAL A 226 -15.09 -11.18 48.05
C VAL A 226 -15.16 -12.67 48.38
N ASP A 227 -14.31 -13.48 47.76
CA ASP A 227 -14.23 -14.91 48.01
C ASP A 227 -13.77 -15.21 49.44
N GLU A 228 -12.65 -14.61 49.84
CA GLU A 228 -12.11 -14.73 51.21
C GLU A 228 -13.14 -14.31 52.27
N GLN A 229 -13.81 -13.18 52.06
CA GLN A 229 -14.82 -12.70 53.02
C GLN A 229 -16.10 -13.56 53.04
N ALA A 230 -16.53 -14.08 51.89
CA ALA A 230 -17.67 -14.99 51.83
C ALA A 230 -17.35 -16.32 52.52
N TRP A 231 -16.13 -16.83 52.30
CA TRP A 231 -15.60 -18.01 52.97
C TRP A 231 -15.55 -17.80 54.48
N ASP A 232 -14.90 -16.76 54.97
CA ASP A 232 -14.81 -16.46 56.42
C ASP A 232 -16.18 -16.30 57.08
N SER A 233 -17.18 -15.82 56.33
CA SER A 233 -18.52 -15.56 56.86
C SER A 233 -19.41 -16.80 56.94
N LEU A 234 -19.17 -17.83 56.11
CA LEU A 234 -20.06 -18.99 55.94
C LEU A 234 -19.38 -20.34 56.18
N ALA A 235 -18.08 -20.46 55.92
CA ALA A 235 -17.32 -21.69 56.15
C ALA A 235 -17.30 -22.02 57.65
N GLY A 236 -17.60 -23.27 58.00
CA GLY A 236 -17.70 -23.73 59.39
C GLY A 236 -18.78 -23.05 60.24
N ARG A 237 -19.66 -22.22 59.65
CA ARG A 237 -20.71 -21.50 60.40
C ARG A 237 -21.86 -22.40 60.85
N PHE A 238 -22.20 -23.41 60.06
CA PHE A 238 -23.31 -24.30 60.33
C PHE A 238 -22.83 -25.63 60.93
N GLN A 239 -23.65 -26.23 61.79
CA GLN A 239 -23.38 -27.55 62.35
C GLN A 239 -23.52 -28.60 61.23
N THR A 240 -22.47 -29.38 61.03
CA THR A 240 -22.52 -30.64 60.30
C THR A 240 -22.91 -31.73 61.28
N ASP A 241 -24.05 -32.39 61.06
CA ASP A 241 -24.49 -33.51 61.89
C ASP A 241 -23.46 -34.65 61.79
N GLY A 242 -22.61 -34.72 62.81
CA GLY A 242 -21.58 -35.74 62.95
C GLY A 242 -22.20 -37.14 62.90
N ILE A 243 -21.69 -37.93 61.96
CA ILE A 243 -22.04 -39.33 61.71
C ILE A 243 -22.06 -40.13 63.02
N THR A 244 -23.22 -40.72 63.34
CA THR A 244 -23.42 -41.62 64.49
C THR A 244 -22.48 -42.85 64.45
N ASP A 245 -21.81 -43.10 65.58
CA ASP A 245 -20.64 -43.94 65.88
C ASP A 245 -20.60 -45.43 65.43
N GLY A 246 -21.62 -45.96 64.75
CA GLY A 246 -21.63 -47.37 64.29
C GLY A 246 -21.23 -47.54 62.82
N SER A 247 -21.67 -46.59 61.99
CA SER A 247 -21.41 -46.57 60.55
C SER A 247 -20.09 -45.85 60.23
N ALA A 248 -19.60 -44.96 61.10
CA ALA A 248 -18.35 -44.23 60.89
C ALA A 248 -17.12 -45.15 60.81
N LEU A 249 -17.02 -46.22 61.61
CA LEU A 249 -15.90 -47.16 61.52
C LEU A 249 -15.99 -48.06 60.27
N ALA A 250 -17.21 -48.44 59.87
CA ALA A 250 -17.45 -49.23 58.66
C ALA A 250 -17.25 -48.40 57.39
N VAL A 251 -17.70 -47.14 57.39
CA VAL A 251 -17.49 -46.12 56.36
C VAL A 251 -16.05 -45.62 56.37
N ALA A 252 -15.35 -45.57 57.50
CA ALA A 252 -13.93 -45.27 57.55
C ALA A 252 -13.11 -46.43 56.98
N ARG A 253 -13.48 -47.68 57.23
CA ARG A 253 -12.82 -48.86 56.61
C ARG A 253 -13.13 -48.99 55.12
N LEU A 254 -14.38 -48.74 54.72
CA LEU A 254 -14.77 -48.63 53.31
C LEU A 254 -14.12 -47.41 52.65
N GLY A 255 -14.01 -46.29 53.35
CA GLY A 255 -13.38 -45.05 52.90
C GLY A 255 -11.87 -45.18 52.81
N ASP A 256 -11.23 -45.96 53.69
CA ASP A 256 -9.83 -46.33 53.60
C ASP A 256 -9.58 -47.29 52.42
N ALA A 257 -10.48 -48.26 52.21
CA ALA A 257 -10.37 -49.22 51.12
C ALA A 257 -10.65 -48.58 49.75
N VAL A 258 -11.69 -47.75 49.67
CA VAL A 258 -12.04 -46.92 48.50
C VAL A 258 -11.00 -45.83 48.31
N GLY A 259 -10.47 -45.23 49.37
CA GLY A 259 -9.40 -44.23 49.32
C GLY A 259 -8.09 -44.83 48.79
N ARG A 260 -7.71 -46.03 49.26
CA ARG A 260 -6.55 -46.76 48.71
C ARG A 260 -6.78 -47.22 47.27
N SER A 261 -7.98 -47.72 46.95
CA SER A 261 -8.33 -48.11 45.58
C SER A 261 -8.42 -46.90 44.64
N SER A 262 -8.90 -45.76 45.12
CA SER A 262 -8.96 -44.50 44.39
C SER A 262 -7.57 -43.93 44.22
N ALA A 263 -6.71 -43.97 45.24
CA ALA A 263 -5.30 -43.60 45.12
C ALA A 263 -4.58 -44.49 44.09
N GLN A 264 -4.84 -45.81 44.07
CA GLN A 264 -4.30 -46.71 43.05
C GLN A 264 -4.86 -46.43 41.64
N LEU A 265 -6.14 -46.09 41.52
CA LEU A 265 -6.76 -45.70 40.24
C LEU A 265 -6.24 -44.35 39.76
N ILE A 266 -6.02 -43.39 40.66
CA ILE A 266 -5.46 -42.07 40.36
C ILE A 266 -4.00 -42.23 39.95
N GLU A 267 -3.22 -43.07 40.63
CA GLU A 267 -1.84 -43.39 40.25
C GLU A 267 -1.79 -44.06 38.87
N ALA A 268 -2.66 -45.06 38.63
CA ALA A 268 -2.78 -45.73 37.34
C ALA A 268 -3.27 -44.79 36.22
N GLN A 269 -4.21 -43.89 36.52
CA GLN A 269 -4.69 -42.87 35.60
C GLN A 269 -3.61 -41.83 35.32
N THR A 270 -2.81 -41.44 36.30
CA THR A 270 -1.68 -40.51 36.15
C THR A 270 -0.58 -41.14 35.30
N GLN A 271 -0.28 -42.43 35.51
CA GLN A 271 0.65 -43.17 34.66
C GLN A 271 0.14 -43.31 33.23
N SER A 272 -1.14 -43.65 33.04
CA SER A 272 -1.77 -43.69 31.72
C SER A 272 -1.77 -42.31 31.04
N TRP A 273 -2.03 -41.24 31.79
CA TRP A 273 -1.93 -39.87 31.30
C TRP A 273 -0.51 -39.51 30.89
N HIS A 274 0.50 -39.92 31.64
CA HIS A 274 1.90 -39.72 31.29
C HIS A 274 2.31 -40.50 30.04
N GLU A 275 1.86 -41.75 29.89
CA GLU A 275 2.07 -42.52 28.66
C GLU A 275 1.40 -41.86 27.46
N LEU A 276 0.14 -41.43 27.61
CA LEU A 276 -0.62 -40.80 26.55
C LEU A 276 -0.04 -39.43 26.17
N GLN A 277 0.43 -38.66 27.15
CA GLN A 277 1.17 -37.41 26.92
C GLN A 277 2.48 -37.67 26.17
N ASN A 278 3.26 -38.68 26.57
CA ASN A 278 4.52 -39.01 25.90
C ASN A 278 4.31 -39.49 24.47
N VAL A 279 3.26 -40.29 24.22
CA VAL A 279 2.88 -40.74 22.88
C VAL A 279 2.37 -39.56 22.05
N ALA A 280 1.55 -38.68 22.62
CA ALA A 280 1.06 -37.49 21.95
C ALA A 280 2.21 -36.54 21.57
N LEU A 281 3.13 -36.26 22.50
CA LEU A 281 4.32 -35.43 22.27
C LEU A 281 5.18 -36.01 21.15
N LYS A 282 5.48 -37.32 21.18
CA LYS A 282 6.21 -38.01 20.10
C LYS A 282 5.47 -37.97 18.77
N SER A 283 4.14 -38.13 18.76
CA SER A 283 3.35 -38.03 17.53
C SER A 283 3.40 -36.64 16.95
N LEU A 284 3.36 -35.61 17.81
CA LEU A 284 3.44 -34.20 17.43
C LEU A 284 4.81 -33.87 16.86
N GLU A 285 5.88 -34.36 17.49
CA GLU A 285 7.26 -34.23 17.01
C GLU A 285 7.42 -34.89 15.63
N ASN A 286 6.96 -36.14 15.47
CA ASN A 286 6.99 -36.84 14.17
C ASN A 286 6.18 -36.14 13.08
N VAL A 287 5.02 -35.56 13.44
CA VAL A 287 4.18 -34.80 12.49
C VAL A 287 4.85 -33.48 12.12
N PHE A 288 5.47 -32.78 13.09
CA PHE A 288 6.20 -31.54 12.82
C PHE A 288 7.43 -31.76 11.96
N ASP A 289 8.20 -32.81 12.22
CA ASP A 289 9.34 -33.18 11.39
C ASP A 289 8.89 -33.55 9.97
N GLY A 290 7.83 -34.37 9.86
CA GLY A 290 7.27 -34.76 8.55
C GLY A 290 6.67 -33.58 7.77
N LEU A 291 6.06 -32.60 8.45
CA LEU A 291 5.59 -31.36 7.84
C LEU A 291 6.76 -30.50 7.37
N GLY A 292 7.81 -30.36 8.18
CA GLY A 292 9.01 -29.60 7.85
C GLY A 292 9.70 -30.11 6.58
N ASP A 293 9.90 -31.42 6.48
CA ASP A 293 10.51 -32.05 5.30
C ASP A 293 9.62 -31.94 4.06
N ARG A 294 8.30 -32.11 4.21
CA ARG A 294 7.36 -31.95 3.08
C ARG A 294 7.26 -30.50 2.60
N LEU A 295 7.20 -29.53 3.52
CA LEU A 295 7.19 -28.10 3.16
C LEU A 295 8.49 -27.71 2.49
N ARG A 296 9.64 -28.14 3.02
CA ARG A 296 10.95 -27.88 2.40
C ARG A 296 11.04 -28.50 1.01
N GLY A 297 10.61 -29.76 0.84
CA GLY A 297 10.59 -30.44 -0.46
C GLY A 297 9.68 -29.73 -1.47
N THR A 298 8.42 -29.53 -1.12
CA THR A 298 7.44 -28.87 -2.02
C THR A 298 7.79 -27.43 -2.36
N LEU A 299 8.30 -26.64 -1.40
CA LEU A 299 8.79 -25.29 -1.67
C LEU A 299 10.02 -25.33 -2.58
N SER A 300 11.00 -26.18 -2.29
CA SER A 300 12.21 -26.32 -3.10
C SER A 300 11.88 -26.73 -4.54
N ASP A 301 10.99 -27.70 -4.72
CA ASP A 301 10.58 -28.17 -6.04
C ASP A 301 9.79 -27.10 -6.79
N SER A 302 8.82 -26.44 -6.15
CA SER A 302 8.04 -25.38 -6.80
C SER A 302 8.88 -24.14 -7.13
N LEU A 303 9.82 -23.75 -6.27
CA LEU A 303 10.77 -22.66 -6.51
C LEU A 303 11.74 -23.03 -7.64
N GLY A 304 12.21 -24.29 -7.68
CA GLY A 304 13.04 -24.79 -8.77
C GLY A 304 12.33 -24.72 -10.12
N ASP A 305 11.11 -25.26 -10.18
CA ASP A 305 10.31 -25.34 -11.40
C ASP A 305 9.89 -23.94 -11.90
N THR A 306 9.52 -23.05 -10.98
CA THR A 306 9.24 -21.65 -11.32
C THR A 306 10.50 -20.91 -11.77
N LEU A 307 11.64 -21.03 -11.08
CA LEU A 307 12.89 -20.40 -11.49
C LEU A 307 13.37 -20.88 -12.87
N ASP A 308 13.19 -22.16 -13.19
CA ASP A 308 13.52 -22.69 -14.50
C ASP A 308 12.59 -22.15 -15.60
N THR A 309 11.29 -22.07 -15.32
CA THR A 309 10.31 -21.45 -16.24
C THR A 309 10.65 -19.96 -16.48
N TRP A 310 10.99 -19.22 -15.42
CA TRP A 310 11.42 -17.83 -15.52
C TRP A 310 12.72 -17.71 -16.32
N ARG A 311 13.71 -18.58 -16.07
CA ARG A 311 14.97 -18.62 -16.82
C ARG A 311 14.74 -18.86 -18.31
N GLU A 312 13.89 -19.81 -18.68
CA GLU A 312 13.56 -20.09 -20.08
C GLU A 312 12.84 -18.91 -20.74
N SER A 313 11.82 -18.34 -20.08
CA SER A 313 11.10 -17.18 -20.62
C SER A 313 12.00 -15.96 -20.80
N LEU A 314 12.95 -15.72 -19.89
CA LEU A 314 13.88 -14.61 -19.97
C LEU A 314 14.92 -14.81 -21.08
N VAL A 315 15.38 -16.04 -21.29
CA VAL A 315 16.27 -16.40 -22.41
C VAL A 315 15.54 -16.21 -23.74
N GLU A 316 14.29 -16.63 -23.84
CA GLU A 316 13.50 -16.47 -25.07
C GLU A 316 13.23 -14.99 -25.38
N ALA A 317 12.82 -14.20 -24.38
CA ALA A 317 12.63 -12.76 -24.54
C ALA A 317 13.93 -12.02 -24.94
N HIS A 318 15.07 -12.44 -24.39
CA HIS A 318 16.37 -11.87 -24.77
C HIS A 318 16.74 -12.24 -26.22
N ARG A 319 16.40 -13.45 -26.66
CA ARG A 319 16.64 -13.91 -28.03
C ARG A 319 15.77 -13.17 -29.05
N GLU A 320 14.50 -12.92 -28.74
CA GLU A 320 13.62 -12.08 -29.59
C GLU A 320 14.15 -10.66 -29.74
N LEU A 321 14.50 -10.01 -28.62
CA LEU A 321 15.05 -8.65 -28.65
C LEU A 321 16.38 -8.56 -29.41
N ALA A 322 17.25 -9.57 -29.28
CA ALA A 322 18.50 -9.65 -30.03
C ALA A 322 18.24 -9.79 -31.54
N ASN A 323 17.33 -10.68 -31.94
CA ASN A 323 16.96 -10.88 -33.34
C ASN A 323 16.32 -9.62 -33.96
N GLU A 324 15.43 -8.92 -33.22
CA GLU A 324 14.87 -7.65 -33.69
C GLU A 324 15.93 -6.56 -33.84
N ARG A 325 16.93 -6.53 -32.96
CA ARG A 325 18.02 -5.57 -33.01
C ARG A 325 18.92 -5.85 -34.21
N ASP A 326 19.30 -7.10 -34.44
CA ASP A 326 20.16 -7.49 -35.55
C ASP A 326 19.45 -7.24 -36.90
N GLY A 327 18.15 -7.57 -37.01
CA GLY A 327 17.36 -7.25 -38.20
C GLY A 327 17.18 -5.75 -38.46
N ARG A 328 17.18 -4.90 -37.41
CA ARG A 328 17.22 -3.43 -37.55
C ARG A 328 18.57 -2.94 -38.05
N TRP A 329 19.67 -3.49 -37.55
CA TRP A 329 21.03 -3.14 -38.00
C TRP A 329 21.30 -3.56 -39.44
N GLU A 330 20.82 -4.73 -39.85
CA GLU A 330 20.94 -5.20 -41.22
C GLU A 330 20.18 -4.29 -42.19
N ARG A 331 18.93 -3.92 -41.84
CA ARG A 331 18.16 -2.91 -42.60
C ARG A 331 18.85 -1.54 -42.63
N ALA A 332 19.36 -1.07 -41.50
CA ALA A 332 20.09 0.21 -41.43
C ALA A 332 21.35 0.18 -42.33
N GLY A 333 22.13 -0.90 -42.28
CA GLY A 333 23.29 -1.11 -43.14
C GLY A 333 22.92 -1.10 -44.62
N GLN A 334 21.82 -1.74 -44.99
CA GLN A 334 21.33 -1.80 -46.37
C GLN A 334 20.86 -0.43 -46.87
N THR A 335 20.11 0.33 -46.06
CA THR A 335 19.72 1.70 -46.40
C THR A 335 20.92 2.64 -46.53
N MET A 336 21.98 2.41 -45.75
CA MET A 336 23.20 3.21 -45.80
C MET A 336 24.05 2.86 -47.03
N ALA A 337 24.07 1.58 -47.44
CA ALA A 337 24.66 1.15 -48.70
C ALA A 337 23.92 1.74 -49.91
N ASP A 338 22.58 1.71 -49.90
CA ASP A 338 21.76 2.31 -50.96
C ASP A 338 21.96 3.83 -51.05
N ALA A 339 22.07 4.51 -49.89
CA ALA A 339 22.37 5.92 -49.82
C ALA A 339 23.77 6.24 -50.37
N ALA A 340 24.78 5.42 -50.08
CA ALA A 340 26.13 5.59 -50.62
C ALA A 340 26.16 5.48 -52.15
N VAL A 341 25.44 4.50 -52.72
CA VAL A 341 25.31 4.35 -54.18
C VAL A 341 24.56 5.53 -54.81
N ALA A 342 23.52 6.05 -54.15
CA ALA A 342 22.81 7.23 -54.61
C ALA A 342 23.70 8.49 -54.58
N PHE A 343 24.53 8.62 -53.54
CA PHE A 343 25.47 9.73 -53.39
C PHE A 343 26.57 9.71 -54.45
N ASP A 344 27.12 8.53 -54.76
CA ASP A 344 28.11 8.35 -55.83
C ASP A 344 27.54 8.75 -57.20
N LYS A 345 26.30 8.33 -57.50
CA LYS A 345 25.57 8.78 -58.71
C LYS A 345 25.36 10.29 -58.75
N GLN A 346 25.04 10.91 -57.63
CA GLN A 346 24.89 12.35 -57.55
C GLN A 346 26.23 13.07 -57.79
N GLN A 347 27.33 12.57 -57.23
CA GLN A 347 28.66 13.13 -57.45
C GLN A 347 29.08 13.03 -58.92
N ALA A 348 28.80 11.89 -59.58
CA ALA A 348 29.02 11.73 -61.01
C ALA A 348 28.19 12.72 -61.84
N ALA A 349 26.90 12.89 -61.52
CA ALA A 349 26.04 13.86 -62.20
C ALA A 349 26.51 15.31 -62.03
N VAL A 350 27.03 15.67 -60.85
CA VAL A 350 27.63 16.99 -60.60
C VAL A 350 28.92 17.18 -61.40
N ALA A 351 29.74 16.13 -61.54
CA ALA A 351 30.94 16.18 -62.37
C ALA A 351 30.58 16.39 -63.86
N ASP A 352 29.55 15.71 -64.37
CA ASP A 352 29.05 15.90 -65.74
C ASP A 352 28.50 17.33 -65.94
N GLN A 353 27.81 17.90 -64.95
CA GLN A 353 27.38 19.30 -65.00
C GLN A 353 28.55 20.28 -65.03
N ALA A 354 29.64 20.00 -64.30
CA ALA A 354 30.84 20.83 -64.34
C ALA A 354 31.49 20.82 -65.74
N VAL A 355 31.55 19.67 -66.40
CA VAL A 355 32.04 19.55 -67.78
C VAL A 355 31.12 20.30 -68.76
N ALA A 356 29.80 20.22 -68.58
CA ALA A 356 28.85 20.96 -69.39
C ALA A 356 29.01 22.49 -69.21
N LEU A 357 29.24 22.97 -67.99
CA LEU A 357 29.53 24.37 -67.69
C LEU A 357 30.83 24.83 -68.33
N GLU A 358 31.89 24.01 -68.31
CA GLU A 358 33.14 24.30 -69.00
C GLU A 358 32.93 24.49 -70.51
N LYS A 359 32.11 23.63 -71.13
CA LYS A 359 31.76 23.76 -72.55
C LYS A 359 30.99 25.04 -72.86
N VAL A 360 30.08 25.46 -71.97
CA VAL A 360 29.38 26.74 -72.09
C VAL A 360 30.35 27.91 -71.99
N ILE A 361 31.31 27.87 -71.06
CA ILE A 361 32.34 28.90 -70.91
C ILE A 361 33.24 28.96 -72.16
N SER A 362 33.57 27.83 -72.77
CA SER A 362 34.33 27.78 -74.02
C SER A 362 33.56 28.41 -75.19
N MET A 363 32.27 28.08 -75.34
CA MET A 363 31.42 28.72 -76.36
C MET A 363 31.30 30.23 -76.16
N LEU A 364 31.24 30.70 -74.92
CA LEU A 364 31.27 32.14 -74.62
C LEU A 364 32.59 32.79 -75.05
N HIS A 365 33.74 32.12 -74.86
CA HIS A 365 35.02 32.60 -75.37
C HIS A 365 35.07 32.65 -76.91
N GLU A 366 34.50 31.66 -77.59
CA GLU A 366 34.44 31.66 -79.06
C GLU A 366 33.56 32.80 -79.60
N ILE A 367 32.44 33.11 -78.93
CA ILE A 367 31.58 34.25 -79.27
C ILE A 367 32.36 35.56 -79.14
N VAL A 368 33.10 35.75 -78.04
CA VAL A 368 33.94 36.95 -77.84
C VAL A 368 35.01 37.05 -78.93
N ALA A 369 35.68 35.95 -79.29
CA ALA A 369 36.66 35.93 -80.37
C ALA A 369 36.04 36.23 -81.74
N MET A 370 34.77 35.82 -81.96
CA MET A 370 34.03 36.09 -83.18
C MET A 370 33.63 37.56 -83.28
N GLU A 371 33.20 38.19 -82.18
CA GLU A 371 33.00 39.64 -82.12
C GLU A 371 34.29 40.40 -82.47
N GLN A 372 35.42 39.99 -81.89
CA GLN A 372 36.72 40.62 -82.15
C GLN A 372 37.17 40.50 -83.62
N LYS A 373 36.90 39.35 -84.27
CA LYS A 373 37.14 39.16 -85.71
C LYS A 373 36.18 39.99 -86.56
N LEU A 374 34.92 40.11 -86.17
CA LEU A 374 33.94 40.93 -86.86
C LEU A 374 34.36 42.40 -86.81
N GLU A 375 34.80 42.89 -85.65
CA GLU A 375 35.32 44.24 -85.46
C GLU A 375 36.60 44.48 -86.29
N SER A 376 37.51 43.51 -86.34
CA SER A 376 38.70 43.58 -87.19
C SER A 376 38.35 43.60 -88.69
N ASN A 377 37.35 42.84 -89.14
CA ASN A 377 36.90 42.86 -90.53
C ASN A 377 36.17 44.15 -90.88
N LEU A 378 35.34 44.67 -89.98
CA LEU A 378 34.71 45.99 -90.13
C LEU A 378 35.78 47.07 -90.31
N ASN A 379 36.82 47.04 -89.47
CA ASN A 379 37.97 47.95 -89.58
C ASN A 379 38.73 47.77 -90.92
N ALA A 380 38.92 46.54 -91.38
CA ALA A 380 39.54 46.25 -92.68
C ALA A 380 38.68 46.70 -93.87
N VAL A 381 37.34 46.60 -93.79
CA VAL A 381 36.42 47.10 -94.82
C VAL A 381 36.42 48.62 -94.86
N THR A 382 36.45 49.30 -93.70
CA THR A 382 36.68 50.75 -93.68
C THR A 382 38.05 51.15 -94.23
N ALA A 383 39.09 50.32 -94.04
CA ALA A 383 40.40 50.54 -94.66
C ALA A 383 40.40 50.28 -96.17
N SER A 384 39.63 49.30 -96.65
CA SER A 384 39.44 49.01 -98.08
C SER A 384 38.71 50.14 -98.78
N GLY A 385 37.69 50.74 -98.15
CA GLY A 385 37.03 51.94 -98.68
C GLY A 385 38.01 53.11 -98.88
N ARG A 386 39.00 53.27 -97.99
CA ARG A 386 40.08 54.27 -98.13
C ARG A 386 41.08 53.93 -99.24
N PHE A 387 41.27 52.64 -99.55
CA PHE A 387 42.13 52.18 -100.64
C PHE A 387 41.49 52.48 -102.01
N GLU A 388 40.16 52.40 -102.09
CA GLU A 388 39.38 52.76 -103.28
C GLU A 388 39.43 54.27 -103.55
N GLU A 389 39.38 55.10 -102.50
CA GLU A 389 39.67 56.55 -102.57
C GLU A 389 41.12 56.83 -103.04
N ALA A 390 42.10 56.05 -102.57
CA ALA A 390 43.49 56.20 -102.98
C ALA A 390 43.72 55.84 -104.47
N ILE A 391 43.03 54.82 -104.99
CA ILE A 391 43.10 54.43 -106.41
C ILE A 391 42.46 55.50 -107.31
N ILE A 392 41.36 56.13 -106.88
CA ILE A 392 40.78 57.27 -107.60
C ILE A 392 41.79 58.44 -107.66
N SER A 393 42.51 58.70 -106.56
CA SER A 393 43.55 59.75 -106.55
C SER A 393 44.77 59.43 -107.45
N LEU A 394 45.16 58.15 -107.52
CA LEU A 394 46.29 57.69 -108.36
C LEU A 394 45.93 57.71 -109.86
N SER A 395 44.68 57.41 -110.19
CA SER A 395 44.14 57.49 -111.55
C SER A 395 44.03 58.95 -112.04
N ALA A 396 43.69 59.88 -111.14
CA ALA A 396 43.75 61.31 -111.43
C ALA A 396 45.20 61.80 -111.65
N ALA A 397 46.17 61.27 -110.90
CA ALA A 397 47.58 61.62 -111.03
C ALA A 397 48.21 61.09 -112.34
N THR A 398 47.82 59.90 -112.81
CA THR A 398 48.30 59.34 -114.09
C THR A 398 47.71 60.04 -115.31
N GLN A 399 46.44 60.48 -115.26
CA GLN A 399 45.86 61.32 -116.31
C GLN A 399 46.51 62.71 -116.40
N LEU A 400 46.97 63.28 -115.27
CA LEU A 400 47.72 64.54 -115.25
C LEU A 400 49.15 64.42 -115.82
N LEU A 401 49.79 63.24 -115.68
CA LEU A 401 51.13 62.98 -116.24
C LEU A 401 51.11 62.68 -117.76
N ALA A 402 50.02 62.10 -118.28
CA ALA A 402 49.86 61.82 -119.71
C ALA A 402 49.53 63.07 -120.57
N ALA A 403 49.11 64.18 -119.95
CA ALA A 403 48.72 65.40 -120.65
C ALA A 403 49.90 66.35 -121.00
N ARG A 404 51.16 65.94 -120.78
CA ARG A 404 52.31 66.83 -120.99
C ARG A 404 53.53 66.12 -121.59
N SER A 405 53.46 65.71 -122.86
CA SER A 405 54.45 66.01 -123.93
C SER A 405 54.29 65.07 -125.15
N PRO A 406 54.48 65.53 -126.42
CA PRO A 406 53.79 65.01 -127.60
C PRO A 406 54.65 64.21 -128.62
N GLY A 407 54.00 63.39 -129.47
CA GLY A 407 54.53 63.06 -130.81
C GLY A 407 54.10 61.75 -131.50
N VAL A 408 53.14 61.84 -132.43
CA VAL A 408 53.04 61.20 -133.78
C VAL A 408 52.75 59.69 -133.98
N SER A 409 51.80 59.45 -134.92
CA SER A 409 51.49 58.23 -135.71
C SER A 409 50.78 57.08 -134.98
N GLY A 410 49.71 56.42 -135.43
CA GLY A 410 48.98 56.33 -136.70
C GLY A 410 48.21 54.99 -136.70
N GLY A 411 47.00 54.93 -137.28
CA GLY A 411 46.34 53.67 -137.69
C GLY A 411 45.33 53.00 -136.72
N LYS A 412 44.07 52.90 -137.17
CA LYS A 412 42.96 52.01 -136.71
C LYS A 412 42.99 50.69 -137.52
N PRO A 413 42.29 49.56 -137.18
CA PRO A 413 40.92 49.48 -136.63
C PRO A 413 40.55 48.29 -135.69
N GLY A 414 39.35 48.35 -135.07
CA GLY A 414 38.36 47.24 -135.07
C GLY A 414 38.16 46.32 -133.84
N VAL A 415 36.89 46.23 -133.41
CA VAL A 415 36.10 44.99 -133.11
C VAL A 415 35.94 44.46 -131.64
N LEU A 416 34.66 44.45 -131.18
CA LEU A 416 33.84 43.49 -130.35
C LEU A 416 34.39 42.95 -129.00
N ALA A 417 33.64 42.55 -127.95
CA ALA A 417 32.22 42.40 -127.61
C ALA A 417 32.11 42.06 -126.09
N GLU A 418 30.89 42.22 -125.51
CA GLU A 418 30.26 41.53 -124.35
C GLU A 418 31.01 41.46 -122.99
N ASN A 419 30.41 41.58 -121.79
CA ASN A 419 29.14 41.05 -121.29
C ASN A 419 28.82 41.58 -119.85
N SER A 420 27.57 41.35 -119.41
CA SER A 420 27.05 41.21 -118.02
C SER A 420 26.73 42.46 -117.16
N SER A 421 25.48 42.55 -116.70
CA SER A 421 25.08 42.33 -115.29
C SER A 421 23.65 42.84 -115.02
N HIS A 422 22.95 42.16 -114.09
CA HIS A 422 22.13 42.68 -112.98
C HIS A 422 21.12 41.59 -112.54
N VAL A 423 21.17 41.05 -111.31
CA VAL A 423 20.83 41.60 -109.98
C VAL A 423 19.33 41.70 -109.76
N GLU A 424 18.88 41.18 -108.60
CA GLU A 424 17.84 41.67 -107.67
C GLU A 424 17.12 40.45 -107.05
N LYS A 425 16.63 40.42 -105.81
CA LYS A 425 16.74 41.21 -104.55
C LYS A 425 15.72 40.55 -103.60
N VAL A 426 15.92 40.68 -102.29
CA VAL A 426 14.88 40.96 -101.25
C VAL A 426 13.85 39.83 -100.98
N ALA A 427 13.46 39.52 -99.75
CA ALA A 427 13.38 40.30 -98.50
C ALA A 427 13.80 39.48 -97.28
#